data_AF-A0A7V7B1S3-F1
#
_entry.id   AF-A0A7V7B1S3-F1
#
_cell.length_a   1.000
_cell.length_b   1.000
_cell.length_c   1.000
_cell.angle_alpha   90.00
_cell.angle_beta   90.00
_cell.angle_gamma   90.00
#
_symmetry.space_group_name_H-M   'P 1'
#
loop_
_entity.id
_entity.type
_entity.pdbx_description
1 polymer ?
#
loop_
_entity_poly.entity_id
_entity_poly.type
_entity_poly.pdbx_seq_one_letter_code
_entity_poly.pdbx_strand_id
1 'polypeptide(L)'
;MNYFTIPVLNGVLPRWDGGSIKGLFLEPFFIKTIENTGVGNEIFMCPYSSDTDSFYPIGIIGRIEDMEIKEPPQPGNGEYLYAEIVGRRRGSAESFNIVSNGIIASGVKDINIEKMSAEGYPIICGAGWIATGGYTQTKSSSDITITIYGYELETGKKTGIFAEVSDIVPPEKAHSIEHGIIRSLKQYGLCTPETLRDSLILETQELKESVKTGFEFKLPETIGITSDGVCGNPMTNMAQFYLNQEFCNGIKDGYDYIESLEKARRRTLSKLEKELDISGDLNMRTLQGFKKGMFHDDSRSSLGILEKVINCFPMNPWN
;
A
#
# COMPACT_ATOMS: atom_id res chain seq x y z
N MET A 1 13.14 26.05 -2.50
CA MET A 1 14.49 25.67 -3.00
C MET A 1 14.33 24.60 -4.08
N ASN A 2 15.38 24.30 -4.85
CA ASN A 2 15.33 23.22 -5.84
C ASN A 2 16.24 22.09 -5.39
N TYR A 3 15.81 20.85 -5.57
CA TYR A 3 16.55 19.66 -5.14
C TYR A 3 16.55 18.62 -6.26
N PHE A 4 17.67 17.92 -6.40
CA PHE A 4 17.63 16.61 -7.05
C PHE A 4 16.69 15.69 -6.28
N THR A 5 16.01 14.80 -7.00
CA THR A 5 14.92 14.00 -6.45
C THR A 5 15.07 12.52 -6.76
N ILE A 6 14.81 11.70 -5.74
CA ILE A 6 14.66 10.26 -5.88
C ILE A 6 13.18 9.90 -5.71
N PRO A 7 12.52 9.39 -6.76
CA PRO A 7 11.21 8.78 -6.60
C PRO A 7 11.29 7.46 -5.84
N VAL A 8 10.32 7.24 -4.97
CA VAL A 8 10.19 6.02 -4.16
C VAL A 8 8.88 5.33 -4.51
N LEU A 9 8.96 4.13 -5.08
CA LEU A 9 7.77 3.39 -5.55
C LEU A 9 6.96 2.72 -4.43
N ASN A 10 7.57 2.50 -3.27
CA ASN A 10 6.99 1.72 -2.17
C ASN A 10 6.80 2.53 -0.88
N GLY A 11 6.78 3.86 -0.97
CA GLY A 11 6.52 4.75 0.17
C GLY A 11 7.59 4.73 1.26
N VAL A 12 8.71 4.01 1.05
CA VAL A 12 9.82 3.86 2.00
C VAL A 12 10.61 5.17 2.08
N LEU A 13 10.33 5.94 3.13
CA LEU A 13 10.98 7.21 3.40
C LEU A 13 11.66 7.17 4.77
N PRO A 14 12.84 7.79 4.94
CA PRO A 14 13.48 7.89 6.25
C PRO A 14 12.63 8.75 7.19
N ARG A 15 12.75 8.55 8.51
CA ARG A 15 12.14 9.49 9.45
C ARG A 15 12.72 10.88 9.24
N TRP A 16 11.86 11.88 9.25
CA TRP A 16 12.23 13.25 8.94
C TRP A 16 13.08 13.91 10.03
N ASP A 17 13.17 13.32 11.22
CA ASP A 17 13.91 13.82 12.39
C ASP A 17 15.23 13.09 12.65
N GLY A 18 15.78 12.41 11.63
CA GLY A 18 17.10 11.78 11.71
C GLY A 18 17.13 10.27 11.45
N GLY A 19 16.04 9.68 10.96
CA GLY A 19 16.06 8.26 10.58
C GLY A 19 16.93 8.02 9.35
N SER A 20 17.64 6.89 9.35
CA SER A 20 18.52 6.48 8.24
C SER A 20 17.92 5.35 7.42
N ILE A 21 18.04 5.42 6.10
CA ILE A 21 17.74 4.31 5.20
C ILE A 21 18.90 4.08 4.23
N LYS A 22 19.07 2.82 3.83
CA LYS A 22 20.07 2.42 2.83
C LYS A 22 19.37 2.00 1.55
N GLY A 23 19.80 2.58 0.42
CA GLY A 23 19.30 2.26 -0.91
C GLY A 23 20.37 1.61 -1.77
N LEU A 24 19.92 0.70 -2.66
CA LEU A 24 20.72 0.15 -3.75
C LEU A 24 20.18 0.71 -5.07
N PHE A 25 21.04 1.35 -5.84
CA PHE A 25 20.70 1.97 -7.12
C PHE A 25 21.42 1.23 -8.25
N LEU A 26 20.64 0.77 -9.22
CA LEU A 26 21.11 -0.04 -10.36
C LEU A 26 20.96 0.70 -11.70
N GLU A 27 20.11 1.73 -11.74
CA GLU A 27 19.79 2.45 -12.98
C GLU A 27 20.73 3.66 -13.12
N PRO A 28 21.51 3.79 -14.21
CA PRO A 28 22.49 4.86 -14.40
C PRO A 28 21.96 6.30 -14.22
N PHE A 29 20.70 6.56 -14.57
CA PHE A 29 20.02 7.84 -14.36
C PHE A 29 19.93 8.19 -12.87
N PHE A 30 19.54 7.24 -12.02
CA PHE A 30 19.46 7.47 -10.58
C PHE A 30 20.84 7.48 -9.93
N ILE A 31 21.78 6.64 -10.39
CA ILE A 31 23.18 6.69 -9.93
C ILE A 31 23.75 8.09 -10.15
N LYS A 32 23.64 8.64 -11.37
CA LYS A 32 24.07 10.00 -11.68
C LYS A 32 23.38 11.07 -10.84
N THR A 33 22.11 10.87 -10.51
CA THR A 33 21.36 11.80 -9.64
C THR A 33 21.99 11.87 -8.25
N ILE A 34 22.33 10.71 -7.67
CA ILE A 34 23.02 10.62 -6.37
C ILE A 34 24.42 11.22 -6.44
N GLU A 35 25.21 10.85 -7.46
CA GLU A 35 26.58 11.35 -7.65
C GLU A 35 26.63 12.87 -7.81
N ASN A 36 25.74 13.44 -8.63
CA ASN A 36 25.66 14.88 -8.85
C ASN A 36 25.22 15.64 -7.60
N THR A 37 24.46 15.00 -6.72
CA THR A 37 24.10 15.56 -5.42
C THR A 37 25.30 15.50 -4.48
N GLY A 38 25.95 14.34 -4.36
CA GLY A 38 27.16 14.13 -3.57
C GLY A 38 26.93 14.01 -2.06
N VAL A 39 27.88 13.37 -1.37
CA VAL A 39 27.88 13.21 0.08
C VAL A 39 27.90 14.56 0.79
N GLY A 40 27.10 14.67 1.86
CA GLY A 40 26.95 15.88 2.67
C GLY A 40 25.88 16.84 2.15
N ASN A 41 25.36 16.64 0.93
CA ASN A 41 24.32 17.48 0.34
C ASN A 41 22.92 16.90 0.51
N GLU A 42 21.93 17.76 0.32
CA GLU A 42 20.51 17.43 0.48
C GLU A 42 19.89 16.93 -0.82
N ILE A 43 19.01 15.94 -0.68
CA ILE A 43 18.22 15.36 -1.75
C ILE A 43 16.75 15.28 -1.33
N PHE A 44 15.83 15.40 -2.29
CA PHE A 44 14.41 15.23 -2.03
C PHE A 44 13.98 13.80 -2.35
N MET A 45 13.37 13.11 -1.40
CA MET A 45 12.79 11.79 -1.61
C MET A 45 11.28 11.92 -1.59
N CYS A 46 10.62 11.56 -2.69
CA CYS A 46 9.17 11.64 -2.79
C CYS A 46 8.57 10.35 -3.31
N PRO A 47 7.34 10.01 -2.92
CA PRO A 47 6.66 8.86 -3.48
C PRO A 47 6.35 9.04 -4.97
N TYR A 48 6.36 7.94 -5.71
CA TYR A 48 5.84 7.87 -7.07
C TYR A 48 4.64 6.94 -7.08
N SER A 49 3.50 7.46 -7.55
CA SER A 49 2.28 6.68 -7.69
C SER A 49 2.25 6.05 -9.08
N SER A 50 2.29 4.72 -9.14
CA SER A 50 2.11 3.97 -10.40
C SER A 50 0.70 4.13 -10.97
N ASP A 51 -0.31 4.29 -10.11
CA ASP A 51 -1.71 4.34 -10.53
C ASP A 51 -2.04 5.65 -11.25
N THR A 52 -1.40 6.74 -10.84
CA THR A 52 -1.58 8.07 -11.44
C THR A 52 -0.41 8.49 -12.32
N ASP A 53 0.60 7.62 -12.45
CA ASP A 53 1.84 7.85 -13.20
C ASP A 53 2.48 9.21 -12.87
N SER A 54 2.56 9.53 -11.56
CA SER A 54 2.91 10.87 -11.11
C SER A 54 3.68 10.89 -9.79
N PHE A 55 4.57 11.87 -9.64
CA PHE A 55 5.23 12.17 -8.37
C PHE A 55 4.25 12.77 -7.36
N TYR A 56 4.22 12.23 -6.15
CA TYR A 56 3.51 12.84 -5.05
C TYR A 56 4.33 14.03 -4.51
N PRO A 57 3.75 15.23 -4.38
CA PRO A 57 4.53 16.43 -4.10
C PRO A 57 5.11 16.49 -2.69
N ILE A 58 4.61 15.69 -1.75
CA ILE A 58 5.07 15.70 -0.36
C ILE A 58 6.07 14.56 -0.13
N GLY A 59 7.22 14.89 0.46
CA GLY A 59 8.32 13.96 0.66
C GLY A 59 9.22 14.34 1.83
N ILE A 60 10.41 13.72 1.87
CA ILE A 60 11.45 13.99 2.86
C ILE A 60 12.64 14.67 2.17
N ILE A 61 13.11 15.77 2.74
CA ILE A 61 14.44 16.30 2.45
C ILE A 61 15.40 15.52 3.34
N GLY A 62 16.28 14.73 2.70
CA GLY A 62 17.30 13.94 3.36
C GLY A 62 18.70 14.42 2.99
N ARG A 63 19.70 14.04 3.78
CA ARG A 63 21.11 14.27 3.48
C ARG A 63 21.77 12.95 3.12
N ILE A 64 22.56 12.93 2.05
CA ILE A 64 23.38 11.76 1.70
C ILE A 64 24.55 11.73 2.70
N GLU A 65 24.57 10.76 3.60
CA GLU A 65 25.65 10.62 4.59
C GLU A 65 26.82 9.80 4.06
N ASP A 66 26.54 8.79 3.24
CA ASP A 66 27.54 7.90 2.67
C ASP A 66 27.12 7.43 1.28
N MET A 67 28.10 7.18 0.41
CA MET A 67 27.88 6.58 -0.90
C MET A 67 29.06 5.69 -1.29
N GLU A 68 28.77 4.52 -1.85
CA GLU A 68 29.78 3.58 -2.30
C GLU A 68 29.38 3.02 -3.67
N ILE A 69 30.22 3.28 -4.67
CA ILE A 69 30.06 2.73 -6.03
C ILE A 69 30.85 1.42 -6.08
N LYS A 70 30.21 0.36 -6.58
CA LYS A 70 30.84 -0.95 -6.74
C LYS A 70 30.64 -1.47 -8.15
N GLU A 71 31.66 -2.17 -8.63
CA GLU A 71 31.54 -3.00 -9.81
C GLU A 71 30.76 -4.29 -9.46
N PRO A 72 29.88 -4.76 -10.34
CA PRO A 72 29.18 -6.02 -10.15
C PRO A 72 30.15 -7.20 -10.06
N PRO A 73 29.80 -8.23 -9.29
CA PRO A 73 30.61 -9.44 -9.18
C PRO A 73 30.73 -10.23 -10.49
N GLN A 74 29.97 -9.86 -11.55
CA GLN A 74 30.09 -10.44 -12.88
C GLN A 74 30.28 -9.35 -13.95
N PRO A 75 31.22 -9.53 -14.90
CA PRO A 75 31.43 -8.60 -15.99
C PRO A 75 30.19 -8.55 -16.91
N GLY A 76 29.70 -7.34 -17.18
CA GLY A 76 28.58 -7.08 -18.10
C GLY A 76 27.31 -6.53 -17.45
N ASN A 77 27.21 -6.56 -16.11
CA ASN A 77 26.24 -5.73 -15.40
C ASN A 77 26.84 -4.34 -15.20
N GLY A 78 26.03 -3.28 -15.23
CA GLY A 78 26.50 -1.92 -14.97
C GLY A 78 26.96 -1.72 -13.52
N GLU A 79 27.58 -0.58 -13.23
CA GLU A 79 27.90 -0.15 -11.87
C GLU A 79 26.64 -0.11 -11.00
N TYR A 80 26.78 -0.40 -9.72
CA TYR A 80 25.72 -0.15 -8.73
C TYR A 80 26.22 0.76 -7.62
N LEU A 81 25.31 1.59 -7.11
CA LEU A 81 25.59 2.55 -6.06
C LEU A 81 24.80 2.19 -4.80
N TYR A 82 25.49 2.08 -3.68
CA TYR A 82 24.89 2.11 -2.35
C TYR A 82 24.90 3.53 -1.82
N ALA A 83 23.78 4.00 -1.26
CA ALA A 83 23.73 5.28 -0.55
C ALA A 83 23.02 5.13 0.79
N GLU A 84 23.53 5.83 1.79
CA GLU A 84 22.87 6.04 3.07
C GLU A 84 22.30 7.46 3.11
N ILE A 85 20.98 7.55 3.33
CA ILE A 85 20.25 8.82 3.37
C ILE A 85 19.60 8.98 4.73
N VAL A 86 19.90 10.10 5.39
CA VAL A 86 19.32 10.47 6.69
C VAL A 86 18.29 11.58 6.49
N GLY A 87 17.06 11.35 6.94
CA GLY A 87 15.98 12.33 6.87
C GLY A 87 16.27 13.55 7.75
N ARG A 88 15.92 14.74 7.26
CA ARG A 88 16.17 16.03 7.95
C ARG A 88 14.92 16.84 8.22
N ARG A 89 13.97 16.82 7.28
CA ARG A 89 12.68 17.50 7.38
C ARG A 89 11.74 17.05 6.27
N ARG A 90 10.46 17.38 6.40
CA ARG A 90 9.47 17.19 5.33
C ARG A 90 9.44 18.40 4.40
N GLY A 91 9.19 18.12 3.13
CA GLY A 91 9.05 19.16 2.10
C GLY A 91 7.86 18.90 1.18
N SER A 92 7.34 19.97 0.59
CA SER A 92 6.40 19.92 -0.53
C SER A 92 6.97 20.63 -1.74
N ALA A 93 7.00 19.93 -2.87
CA ALA A 93 7.41 20.44 -4.16
C ALA A 93 6.24 21.05 -4.93
N GLU A 94 6.51 22.13 -5.67
CA GLU A 94 5.50 22.77 -6.54
C GLU A 94 5.41 22.08 -7.90
N SER A 95 6.54 21.57 -8.40
CA SER A 95 6.62 20.87 -9.69
C SER A 95 7.86 19.98 -9.79
N PHE A 96 7.85 19.08 -10.76
CA PHE A 96 8.95 18.17 -11.06
C PHE A 96 9.36 18.33 -12.53
N ASN A 97 10.66 18.42 -12.78
CA ASN A 97 11.22 18.51 -14.13
C ASN A 97 12.26 17.40 -14.33
N ILE A 98 12.11 16.62 -15.39
CA ILE A 98 13.10 15.63 -15.79
C ILE A 98 14.17 16.35 -16.60
N VAL A 99 15.43 16.22 -16.18
CA VAL A 99 16.61 16.74 -16.87
C VAL A 99 17.54 15.59 -17.26
N SER A 100 18.54 15.85 -18.09
CA SER A 100 19.44 14.82 -18.62
C SER A 100 20.20 14.00 -17.56
N ASN A 101 20.30 14.53 -16.34
CA ASN A 101 21.10 13.98 -15.25
C ASN A 101 20.31 13.76 -13.95
N GLY A 102 18.98 13.72 -14.02
CA GLY A 102 18.13 13.42 -12.87
C GLY A 102 16.76 14.08 -12.93
N ILE A 103 16.05 14.04 -11.79
CA ILE A 103 14.77 14.73 -11.60
C ILE A 103 15.00 15.90 -10.64
N ILE A 104 14.47 17.07 -10.97
CA ILE A 104 14.52 18.26 -10.12
C ILE A 104 13.13 18.56 -9.56
N ALA A 105 12.98 18.50 -8.24
CA ALA A 105 11.85 19.08 -7.53
C ALA A 105 12.08 20.58 -7.37
N SER A 106 11.14 21.38 -7.86
CA SER A 106 11.22 22.84 -7.87
C SER A 106 10.30 23.46 -6.82
N GLY A 107 10.73 24.59 -6.25
CA GLY A 107 9.90 25.33 -5.30
C GLY A 107 9.65 24.59 -3.98
N VAL A 108 10.54 23.67 -3.59
CA VAL A 108 10.38 22.88 -2.37
C VAL A 108 10.36 23.76 -1.13
N LYS A 109 9.31 23.61 -0.31
CA LYS A 109 9.07 24.32 0.95
C LYS A 109 8.97 23.33 2.10
N ASP A 110 9.55 23.69 3.24
CA ASP A 110 9.47 22.89 4.45
C ASP A 110 8.02 22.81 4.98
N ILE A 111 7.63 21.62 5.44
CA ILE A 111 6.33 21.38 6.07
C ILE A 111 6.56 20.80 7.46
N ASN A 112 5.81 21.30 8.45
CA ASN A 112 5.78 20.73 9.79
C ASN A 112 4.45 19.99 10.01
N ILE A 113 4.47 18.67 9.79
CA ILE A 113 3.27 17.83 9.95
C ILE A 113 2.85 17.66 11.40
N GLU A 114 3.78 17.76 12.35
CA GLU A 114 3.46 17.64 13.78
C GLU A 114 2.62 18.83 14.22
N LYS A 115 3.04 20.04 13.80
CA LYS A 115 2.28 21.26 14.03
C LYS A 115 0.91 21.20 13.37
N MET A 116 0.83 20.76 12.12
CA MET A 116 -0.45 20.60 11.42
C MET A 116 -1.36 19.61 12.16
N SER A 117 -0.83 18.46 12.57
CA SER A 117 -1.57 17.45 13.33
C SER A 117 -2.05 18.00 14.69
N ALA A 118 -1.20 18.72 15.42
CA ALA A 118 -1.56 19.39 16.67
C ALA A 118 -2.62 20.48 16.48
N GLU A 119 -2.68 21.12 15.32
CA GLU A 119 -3.72 22.08 14.92
C GLU A 119 -5.01 21.40 14.40
N GLY A 120 -5.06 20.07 14.41
CA GLY A 120 -6.24 19.28 14.05
C GLY A 120 -6.28 18.79 12.61
N TYR A 121 -5.17 18.90 11.86
CA TYR A 121 -5.07 18.31 10.51
C TYR A 121 -4.88 16.79 10.59
N PRO A 122 -5.83 15.99 10.06
CA PRO A 122 -5.77 14.53 10.13
C PRO A 122 -4.66 13.99 9.22
N ILE A 123 -3.68 13.32 9.83
CA ILE A 123 -2.56 12.72 9.10
C ILE A 123 -1.98 11.50 9.83
N ILE A 124 -1.73 10.43 9.08
CA ILE A 124 -0.86 9.33 9.50
C ILE A 124 0.42 9.39 8.67
N CYS A 125 1.56 9.34 9.34
CA CYS A 125 2.89 9.44 8.78
C CYS A 125 3.51 8.05 8.62
N GLY A 126 3.82 7.68 7.37
CA GLY A 126 4.53 6.45 7.02
C GLY A 126 6.07 6.56 7.04
N ALA A 127 6.64 7.76 7.25
CA ALA A 127 8.09 7.89 7.28
C ALA A 127 8.71 7.12 8.46
N GLY A 128 9.74 6.33 8.18
CA GLY A 128 10.47 5.52 9.16
C GLY A 128 9.96 4.10 9.39
N TRP A 129 8.81 3.75 8.84
CA TRP A 129 8.26 2.41 8.96
C TRP A 129 7.53 2.02 7.68
N ILE A 130 7.20 0.74 7.54
CA ILE A 130 6.41 0.25 6.40
C ILE A 130 5.21 -0.54 6.90
N ALA A 131 4.02 -0.14 6.48
CA ALA A 131 2.80 -0.89 6.72
C ALA A 131 2.81 -2.17 5.87
N THR A 132 2.74 -3.33 6.52
CA THR A 132 2.75 -4.63 5.84
C THR A 132 1.38 -5.30 5.83
N GLY A 133 0.49 -4.91 6.74
CA GLY A 133 -0.85 -5.45 6.82
C GLY A 133 -1.65 -4.80 7.93
N GLY A 134 -2.87 -5.27 8.10
CA GLY A 134 -3.76 -4.85 9.16
C GLY A 134 -4.78 -5.93 9.49
N TYR A 135 -5.65 -5.60 10.42
CA TYR A 135 -6.91 -6.30 10.60
C TYR A 135 -7.92 -5.37 11.27
N THR A 136 -9.20 -5.65 11.01
CA THR A 136 -10.34 -5.02 11.68
C THR A 136 -10.96 -6.03 12.64
N GLN A 137 -10.96 -5.70 13.92
CA GLN A 137 -11.65 -6.48 14.94
C GLN A 137 -13.05 -5.90 15.16
N THR A 138 -14.06 -6.76 15.09
CA THR A 138 -15.45 -6.40 15.37
C THR A 138 -15.99 -7.36 16.41
N LYS A 139 -16.09 -6.92 17.68
CA LYS A 139 -16.75 -7.72 18.73
C LYS A 139 -18.25 -7.47 18.76
N SER A 140 -18.66 -6.25 18.44
CA SER A 140 -20.05 -5.83 18.24
C SER A 140 -20.08 -4.65 17.25
N SER A 141 -21.27 -4.22 16.84
CA SER A 141 -21.41 -2.99 16.04
C SER A 141 -20.95 -1.73 16.77
N SER A 142 -20.70 -1.82 18.08
CA SER A 142 -20.20 -0.72 18.93
C SER A 142 -18.76 -0.93 19.40
N ASP A 143 -18.08 -1.99 18.95
CA ASP A 143 -16.67 -2.28 19.27
C ASP A 143 -15.95 -2.72 17.98
N ILE A 144 -15.47 -1.70 17.25
CA ILE A 144 -14.76 -1.80 15.98
C ILE A 144 -13.38 -1.14 16.16
N THR A 145 -12.33 -1.95 16.11
CA THR A 145 -10.94 -1.49 16.17
C THR A 145 -10.24 -1.84 14.87
N ILE A 146 -9.57 -0.86 14.28
CA ILE A 146 -8.66 -1.07 13.15
C ILE A 146 -7.23 -1.11 13.70
N THR A 147 -6.46 -2.11 13.31
CA THR A 147 -5.03 -2.21 13.62
C THR A 147 -4.24 -2.28 12.32
N ILE A 148 -3.22 -1.43 12.18
CA ILE A 148 -2.24 -1.47 11.09
C ILE A 148 -0.88 -1.83 11.68
N TYR A 149 -0.21 -2.84 11.13
CA TYR A 149 1.10 -3.28 11.62
C TYR A 149 2.14 -3.32 10.51
N GLY A 150 3.39 -3.28 10.94
CA GLY A 150 4.53 -3.08 10.05
C GLY A 150 5.86 -3.25 10.74
N TYR A 151 6.89 -2.70 10.12
CA TYR A 151 8.26 -2.76 10.61
C TYR A 151 8.92 -1.39 10.55
N GLU A 152 9.70 -1.05 11.57
CA GLU A 152 10.62 0.09 11.52
C GLU A 152 11.72 -0.17 10.49
N LEU A 153 12.00 0.82 9.65
CA LEU A 153 12.98 0.69 8.56
C LEU A 153 14.41 0.58 9.08
N GLU A 154 14.73 1.28 10.17
CA GLU A 154 16.09 1.32 10.75
C GLU A 154 16.45 0.03 11.51
N THR A 155 15.50 -0.50 12.29
CA THR A 155 15.77 -1.58 13.24
C THR A 155 15.19 -2.93 12.83
N GLY A 156 14.24 -2.94 11.88
CA GLY A 156 13.46 -4.12 11.52
C GLY A 156 12.52 -4.59 12.63
N LYS A 157 12.33 -3.82 13.71
CA LYS A 157 11.39 -4.17 14.79
C LYS A 157 9.96 -4.04 14.32
N LYS A 158 9.10 -4.95 14.79
CA LYS A 158 7.65 -4.85 14.57
C LYS A 158 7.10 -3.62 15.26
N THR A 159 6.23 -2.91 14.57
CA THR A 159 5.53 -1.72 15.07
C THR A 159 4.11 -1.65 14.51
N GLY A 160 3.29 -0.73 14.98
CA GLY A 160 1.92 -0.56 14.47
C GLY A 160 1.15 0.55 15.16
N ILE A 161 -0.02 0.84 14.61
CA ILE A 161 -0.98 1.82 15.09
C ILE A 161 -2.35 1.17 15.16
N PHE A 162 -3.20 1.64 16.06
CA PHE A 162 -4.58 1.18 16.16
C PHE A 162 -5.51 2.33 16.52
N ALA A 163 -6.79 2.18 16.19
CA ALA A 163 -7.82 3.15 16.51
C ALA A 163 -9.18 2.47 16.68
N GLU A 164 -9.99 2.99 17.60
CA GLU A 164 -11.40 2.63 17.75
C GLU A 164 -12.26 3.55 16.88
N VAL A 165 -13.14 2.96 16.07
CA VAL A 165 -13.92 3.69 15.03
C VAL A 165 -15.42 3.39 15.06
N SER A 166 -15.89 2.71 16.10
CA SER A 166 -17.26 2.18 16.24
C SER A 166 -18.38 3.18 15.95
N ASP A 167 -18.24 4.42 16.42
CA ASP A 167 -19.29 5.45 16.32
C ASP A 167 -19.20 6.28 15.02
N ILE A 168 -18.25 5.94 14.13
CA ILE A 168 -17.94 6.73 12.94
C ILE A 168 -18.34 5.98 11.67
N VAL A 169 -18.05 4.68 11.62
CA VAL A 169 -18.25 3.84 10.43
C VAL A 169 -18.67 2.42 10.80
N PRO A 170 -19.47 1.74 9.96
CA PRO A 170 -19.84 0.34 10.19
C PRO A 170 -18.66 -0.62 9.91
N PRO A 171 -18.74 -1.90 10.34
CA PRO A 171 -17.64 -2.87 10.25
C PRO A 171 -17.06 -3.07 8.83
N GLU A 172 -17.91 -3.23 7.83
CA GLU A 172 -17.51 -3.40 6.42
C GLU A 172 -16.74 -2.18 5.90
N LYS A 173 -17.11 -0.99 6.40
CA LYS A 173 -16.45 0.26 6.04
C LYS A 173 -15.14 0.43 6.77
N ALA A 174 -15.07 0.03 8.05
CA ALA A 174 -13.83 0.00 8.81
C ALA A 174 -12.80 -0.94 8.15
N HIS A 175 -13.23 -2.11 7.69
CA HIS A 175 -12.37 -3.04 6.95
C HIS A 175 -11.88 -2.44 5.62
N SER A 176 -12.75 -1.76 4.88
CA SER A 176 -12.33 -1.08 3.64
C SER A 176 -11.32 0.06 3.94
N ILE A 177 -11.52 0.80 5.03
CA ILE A 177 -10.62 1.87 5.49
C ILE A 177 -9.26 1.32 5.91
N GLU A 178 -9.21 0.19 6.61
CA GLU A 178 -7.97 -0.50 6.98
C GLU A 178 -7.08 -0.70 5.73
N HIS A 179 -7.66 -1.29 4.69
CA HIS A 179 -7.00 -1.47 3.40
C HIS A 179 -6.58 -0.14 2.76
N GLY A 180 -7.47 0.86 2.76
CA GLY A 180 -7.18 2.18 2.23
C GLY A 180 -6.01 2.89 2.95
N ILE A 181 -5.88 2.73 4.27
CA ILE A 181 -4.75 3.29 5.04
C ILE A 181 -3.45 2.58 4.65
N ILE A 182 -3.46 1.25 4.58
CA ILE A 182 -2.28 0.46 4.21
C ILE A 182 -1.79 0.87 2.81
N ARG A 183 -2.70 0.91 1.83
CA ARG A 183 -2.38 1.35 0.47
C ARG A 183 -1.83 2.77 0.46
N SER A 184 -2.51 3.71 1.14
CA SER A 184 -2.07 5.10 1.20
C SER A 184 -0.65 5.23 1.77
N LEU A 185 -0.33 4.49 2.83
CA LEU A 185 1.00 4.51 3.43
C LEU A 185 2.06 3.86 2.52
N LYS A 186 1.75 2.74 1.86
CA LYS A 186 2.64 2.09 0.90
C LYS A 186 2.89 2.94 -0.34
N GLN A 187 1.89 3.68 -0.81
CA GLN A 187 1.99 4.44 -2.06
C GLN A 187 2.53 5.85 -1.84
N TYR A 188 2.10 6.55 -0.79
CA TYR A 188 2.40 7.97 -0.57
C TYR A 188 3.29 8.22 0.66
N GLY A 189 3.62 7.20 1.47
CA GLY A 189 4.33 7.39 2.74
C GLY A 189 3.57 8.27 3.74
N LEU A 190 2.30 8.55 3.47
CA LEU A 190 1.38 9.43 4.20
C LEU A 190 -0.07 8.96 3.98
N CYS A 191 -0.92 9.17 4.97
CA CYS A 191 -2.36 9.01 4.87
C CYS A 191 -3.06 10.28 5.33
N THR A 192 -3.62 11.03 4.38
CA THR A 192 -4.52 12.16 4.61
C THR A 192 -5.94 11.76 4.16
N PRO A 193 -6.99 12.55 4.42
CA PRO A 193 -8.33 12.26 3.92
C PRO A 193 -8.38 12.08 2.39
N GLU A 194 -7.61 12.87 1.65
CA GLU A 194 -7.52 12.80 0.19
C GLU A 194 -6.85 11.52 -0.27
N THR A 195 -5.66 11.21 0.25
CA THR A 195 -4.93 10.00 -0.18
C THR A 195 -5.66 8.74 0.26
N LEU A 196 -6.35 8.76 1.41
CA LEU A 196 -7.21 7.67 1.86
C LEU A 196 -8.41 7.48 0.93
N ARG A 197 -9.07 8.57 0.53
CA ARG A 197 -10.20 8.49 -0.41
C ARG A 197 -9.76 7.90 -1.74
N ASP A 198 -8.63 8.34 -2.27
CA ASP A 198 -8.12 7.88 -3.55
C ASP A 198 -7.71 6.40 -3.46
N SER A 199 -7.07 6.00 -2.36
CA SER A 199 -6.72 4.61 -2.07
C SER A 199 -7.96 3.71 -1.94
N LEU A 200 -9.03 4.19 -1.29
CA LEU A 200 -10.31 3.47 -1.17
C LEU A 200 -10.98 3.24 -2.54
N ILE A 201 -10.91 4.23 -3.44
CA ILE A 201 -11.46 4.12 -4.78
C ILE A 201 -10.72 3.04 -5.56
N LEU A 202 -9.39 3.07 -5.53
CA LEU A 202 -8.53 2.13 -6.25
C LEU A 202 -8.68 0.70 -5.70
N GLU A 203 -8.61 0.52 -4.38
CA GLU A 203 -8.80 -0.78 -3.74
C GLU A 203 -10.17 -1.37 -4.10
N THR A 204 -11.23 -0.55 -4.09
CA THR A 204 -12.58 -0.99 -4.47
C THR A 204 -12.64 -1.43 -5.94
N GLN A 205 -11.96 -0.72 -6.85
CA GLN A 205 -11.91 -1.07 -8.26
C GLN A 205 -11.17 -2.38 -8.47
N GLU A 206 -9.97 -2.52 -7.92
CA GLU A 206 -9.15 -3.73 -8.03
C GLU A 206 -9.86 -4.96 -7.43
N LEU A 207 -10.48 -4.83 -6.26
CA LEU A 207 -11.22 -5.95 -5.65
C LEU A 207 -12.41 -6.38 -6.52
N LYS A 208 -13.19 -5.44 -7.06
CA LYS A 208 -14.29 -5.76 -7.98
C LYS A 208 -13.78 -6.43 -9.25
N GLU A 209 -12.66 -5.97 -9.80
CA GLU A 209 -12.01 -6.59 -10.95
C GLU A 209 -11.49 -8.00 -10.62
N SER A 210 -10.96 -8.22 -9.42
CA SER A 210 -10.50 -9.53 -8.95
C SER A 210 -11.66 -10.53 -8.87
N VAL A 211 -12.82 -10.10 -8.33
CA VAL A 211 -14.04 -10.91 -8.26
C VAL A 211 -14.54 -11.20 -9.67
N LYS A 212 -14.67 -10.17 -10.51
CA LYS A 212 -15.13 -10.32 -11.89
C LYS A 212 -14.25 -11.30 -12.65
N THR A 213 -12.94 -11.11 -12.63
CA THR A 213 -11.95 -11.96 -13.31
C THR A 213 -12.03 -13.41 -12.80
N GLY A 214 -12.11 -13.58 -11.48
CA GLY A 214 -12.18 -14.92 -10.88
C GLY A 214 -13.41 -15.70 -11.31
N PHE A 215 -14.56 -15.05 -11.46
CA PHE A 215 -15.77 -15.70 -11.96
C PHE A 215 -15.83 -15.85 -13.48
N GLU A 216 -15.48 -14.80 -14.23
CA GLU A 216 -15.58 -14.76 -15.69
C GLU A 216 -14.63 -15.76 -16.35
N PHE A 217 -13.38 -15.81 -15.87
CA PHE A 217 -12.35 -16.71 -16.39
C PHE A 217 -12.21 -18.02 -15.61
N LYS A 218 -13.05 -18.23 -14.60
CA LYS A 218 -13.04 -19.39 -13.72
C LYS A 218 -11.71 -19.59 -12.96
N LEU A 219 -11.17 -18.50 -12.43
CA LEU A 219 -9.91 -18.44 -11.70
C LEU A 219 -10.14 -18.03 -10.24
N PRO A 220 -10.68 -18.90 -9.36
CA PRO A 220 -10.90 -18.57 -7.96
C PRO A 220 -9.63 -18.12 -7.22
N GLU A 221 -8.45 -18.53 -7.66
CA GLU A 221 -7.16 -18.10 -7.11
C GLU A 221 -6.86 -16.61 -7.31
N THR A 222 -7.53 -15.91 -8.24
CA THR A 222 -7.36 -14.46 -8.44
C THR A 222 -8.27 -13.63 -7.56
N ILE A 223 -9.23 -14.23 -6.87
CA ILE A 223 -10.23 -13.52 -6.07
C ILE A 223 -9.56 -12.90 -4.85
N GLY A 224 -9.71 -11.58 -4.70
CA GLY A 224 -9.16 -10.82 -3.57
C GLY A 224 -7.67 -10.54 -3.66
N ILE A 225 -7.07 -10.70 -4.84
CA ILE A 225 -5.71 -10.23 -5.14
C ILE A 225 -5.80 -8.80 -5.66
N THR A 226 -5.07 -7.90 -5.00
CA THR A 226 -4.85 -6.50 -5.40
C THR A 226 -3.35 -6.26 -5.62
N SER A 227 -2.99 -5.10 -6.14
CA SER A 227 -1.59 -4.68 -6.31
C SER A 227 -0.85 -4.58 -4.96
N ASP A 228 -1.58 -4.38 -3.86
CA ASP A 228 -1.03 -4.32 -2.50
C ASP A 228 -0.86 -5.68 -1.82
N GLY A 229 -1.40 -6.75 -2.42
CA GLY A 229 -1.28 -8.13 -1.95
C GLY A 229 -2.59 -8.90 -1.94
N VAL A 230 -2.66 -9.94 -1.11
CA VAL A 230 -3.86 -10.78 -0.97
C VAL A 230 -4.69 -10.28 0.21
N CYS A 231 -5.94 -9.92 -0.05
CA CYS A 231 -6.89 -9.55 0.99
C CYS A 231 -7.35 -10.82 1.76
N GLY A 232 -7.12 -10.84 3.07
CA GLY A 232 -7.52 -11.93 3.97
C GLY A 232 -9.03 -12.00 4.29
N ASN A 233 -9.89 -11.56 3.37
CA ASN A 233 -11.34 -11.53 3.57
C ASN A 233 -11.98 -12.93 3.48
N PRO A 234 -13.24 -13.10 3.93
CA PRO A 234 -13.90 -14.40 3.97
C PRO A 234 -13.94 -15.12 2.61
N MET A 235 -14.30 -14.42 1.53
CA MET A 235 -14.38 -15.01 0.20
C MET A 235 -13.02 -15.45 -0.33
N THR A 236 -11.96 -14.66 -0.16
CA THR A 236 -10.60 -15.05 -0.58
C THR A 236 -10.15 -16.31 0.15
N ASN A 237 -10.36 -16.36 1.47
CA ASN A 237 -10.00 -17.52 2.30
C ASN A 237 -10.79 -18.76 1.89
N MET A 238 -12.10 -18.63 1.65
CA MET A 238 -12.94 -19.73 1.16
C MET A 238 -12.51 -20.20 -0.23
N ALA A 239 -12.17 -19.28 -1.14
CA ALA A 239 -11.71 -19.60 -2.48
C ALA A 239 -10.44 -20.45 -2.44
N GLN A 240 -9.45 -20.03 -1.64
CA GLN A 240 -8.20 -20.77 -1.46
C GLN A 240 -8.43 -22.14 -0.81
N PHE A 241 -9.24 -22.18 0.25
CA PHE A 241 -9.55 -23.42 0.97
C PHE A 241 -10.26 -24.44 0.06
N TYR A 242 -11.33 -24.03 -0.62
CA TYR A 242 -12.07 -24.91 -1.52
C TYR A 242 -11.27 -25.33 -2.74
N LEU A 243 -10.47 -24.43 -3.32
CA LEU A 243 -9.61 -24.78 -4.45
C LEU A 243 -8.62 -25.88 -4.06
N ASN A 244 -7.95 -25.74 -2.91
CA ASN A 244 -7.02 -26.74 -2.41
C ASN A 244 -7.73 -28.07 -2.13
N GLN A 245 -8.87 -28.03 -1.43
CA GLN A 245 -9.65 -29.21 -1.09
C GLN A 245 -10.11 -29.98 -2.34
N GLU A 246 -10.71 -29.28 -3.31
CA GLU A 246 -11.22 -29.91 -4.54
C GLU A 246 -10.10 -30.40 -5.46
N PHE A 247 -8.96 -29.71 -5.48
CA PHE A 247 -7.78 -30.16 -6.21
C PHE A 247 -7.24 -31.46 -5.63
N CYS A 248 -7.07 -31.53 -4.31
CA CYS A 248 -6.63 -32.74 -3.62
C CYS A 248 -7.61 -33.91 -3.81
N ASN A 249 -8.92 -33.63 -3.82
CA ASN A 249 -9.92 -34.65 -4.13
C ASN A 249 -9.77 -35.16 -5.56
N GLY A 250 -9.55 -34.27 -6.53
CA GLY A 250 -9.35 -34.67 -7.92
C GLY A 250 -8.17 -35.61 -8.12
N ILE A 251 -7.04 -35.31 -7.47
CA ILE A 251 -5.86 -36.18 -7.49
C ILE A 251 -6.15 -37.55 -6.86
N LYS A 252 -6.89 -37.58 -5.73
CA LYS A 252 -7.29 -38.84 -5.07
C LYS A 252 -8.25 -39.68 -5.90
N ASP A 253 -9.12 -39.02 -6.68
CA ASP A 253 -10.07 -39.66 -7.59
C ASP A 253 -9.39 -40.20 -8.88
N GLY A 254 -8.08 -39.99 -9.04
CA GLY A 254 -7.28 -40.51 -10.15
C GLY A 254 -7.26 -39.63 -11.40
N TYR A 255 -7.75 -38.39 -11.32
CA TYR A 255 -7.60 -37.44 -12.43
C TYR A 255 -6.15 -36.97 -12.55
N ASP A 256 -5.76 -36.56 -13.76
CA ASP A 256 -4.47 -35.90 -13.94
C ASP A 256 -4.46 -34.49 -13.32
N TYR A 257 -3.28 -33.87 -13.29
CA TYR A 257 -3.08 -32.55 -12.67
C TYR A 257 -3.97 -31.46 -13.29
N ILE A 258 -4.04 -31.40 -14.62
CA ILE A 258 -4.76 -30.33 -15.34
C ILE A 258 -6.26 -30.51 -15.15
N GLU A 259 -6.74 -31.74 -15.30
CA GLU A 259 -8.15 -32.08 -15.09
C GLU A 259 -8.58 -31.84 -13.64
N SER A 260 -7.73 -32.20 -12.67
CA SER A 260 -7.96 -31.93 -11.24
C SER A 260 -8.09 -30.43 -10.98
N LEU A 261 -7.20 -29.62 -11.55
CA LEU A 261 -7.22 -28.17 -11.38
C LEU A 261 -8.47 -27.54 -11.99
N GLU A 262 -8.82 -27.91 -13.23
CA GLU A 262 -10.03 -27.37 -13.88
C GLU A 262 -11.31 -27.74 -13.13
N LYS A 263 -11.43 -29.00 -12.68
CA LYS A 263 -12.57 -29.45 -11.88
C LYS A 263 -12.61 -28.72 -10.55
N ALA A 264 -11.47 -28.55 -9.89
CA ALA A 264 -11.38 -27.82 -8.63
C ALA A 264 -11.84 -26.38 -8.78
N ARG A 265 -11.33 -25.66 -9.79
CA ARG A 265 -11.74 -24.27 -10.08
C ARG A 265 -13.25 -24.14 -10.26
N ARG A 266 -13.85 -25.00 -11.08
CA ARG A 266 -15.32 -24.99 -11.33
C ARG A 266 -16.11 -25.26 -10.04
N ARG A 267 -15.73 -26.29 -9.28
CA ARG A 267 -16.43 -26.68 -8.05
C ARG A 267 -16.28 -25.63 -6.95
N THR A 268 -15.11 -25.03 -6.81
CA THR A 268 -14.86 -23.93 -5.87
C THR A 268 -15.80 -22.76 -6.14
N LEU A 269 -15.90 -22.31 -7.39
CA LEU A 269 -16.79 -21.20 -7.73
C LEU A 269 -18.25 -21.52 -7.44
N SER A 270 -18.71 -22.74 -7.76
CA SER A 270 -20.07 -23.17 -7.42
C SER A 270 -20.32 -23.24 -5.90
N LYS A 271 -19.31 -23.64 -5.10
CA LYS A 271 -19.41 -23.60 -3.63
C LYS A 271 -19.50 -22.16 -3.12
N LEU A 272 -18.64 -21.27 -3.62
CA LEU A 272 -18.69 -19.84 -3.27
C LEU A 272 -20.05 -19.24 -3.61
N GLU A 273 -20.58 -19.52 -4.80
CA GLU A 273 -21.91 -19.05 -5.24
C GLU A 273 -23.01 -19.44 -4.27
N LYS A 274 -23.02 -20.72 -3.89
CA LYS A 274 -24.04 -21.30 -3.03
C LYS A 274 -23.94 -20.82 -1.59
N GLU A 275 -22.73 -20.78 -1.03
CA GLU A 275 -22.54 -20.49 0.39
C GLU A 275 -22.57 -18.99 0.71
N LEU A 276 -22.14 -18.15 -0.22
CA LEU A 276 -22.19 -16.69 -0.06
C LEU A 276 -23.52 -16.09 -0.57
N ASP A 277 -24.42 -16.92 -1.11
CA ASP A 277 -25.70 -16.50 -1.70
C ASP A 277 -25.50 -15.35 -2.72
N ILE A 278 -24.60 -15.57 -3.67
CA ILE A 278 -24.29 -14.62 -4.75
C ILE A 278 -24.92 -15.08 -6.07
N SER A 279 -25.37 -14.11 -6.85
CA SER A 279 -26.14 -14.33 -8.07
C SER A 279 -25.34 -15.04 -9.16
N GLY A 280 -26.06 -15.76 -10.02
CA GLY A 280 -25.52 -16.28 -11.28
C GLY A 280 -25.27 -15.19 -12.33
N ASP A 281 -25.92 -14.03 -12.22
CA ASP A 281 -25.73 -12.89 -13.14
C ASP A 281 -24.39 -12.19 -12.89
N LEU A 282 -23.56 -12.00 -13.93
CA LEU A 282 -22.18 -11.52 -13.79
C LEU A 282 -22.08 -10.16 -13.08
N ASN A 283 -22.94 -9.19 -13.44
CA ASN A 283 -22.86 -7.84 -12.86
C ASN A 283 -23.31 -7.83 -11.41
N MET A 284 -24.39 -8.55 -11.09
CA MET A 284 -24.84 -8.71 -9.71
C MET A 284 -23.86 -9.53 -8.87
N ARG A 285 -23.21 -10.53 -9.47
CA ARG A 285 -22.23 -11.40 -8.81
C ARG A 285 -21.00 -10.63 -8.39
N THR A 286 -20.48 -9.72 -9.21
CA THR A 286 -19.34 -8.89 -8.82
C THR A 286 -19.68 -8.03 -7.60
N LEU A 287 -20.83 -7.35 -7.62
CA LEU A 287 -21.24 -6.49 -6.51
C LEU A 287 -21.53 -7.29 -5.23
N GLN A 288 -22.22 -8.42 -5.35
CA GLN A 288 -22.55 -9.27 -4.21
C GLN A 288 -21.31 -10.01 -3.68
N GLY A 289 -20.41 -10.45 -4.55
CA GLY A 289 -19.12 -11.02 -4.15
C GLY A 289 -18.28 -10.02 -3.37
N PHE A 290 -18.23 -8.76 -3.82
CA PHE A 290 -17.57 -7.68 -3.10
C PHE A 290 -18.23 -7.39 -1.73
N LYS A 291 -19.56 -7.21 -1.68
CA LYS A 291 -20.24 -6.84 -0.43
C LYS A 291 -20.44 -8.01 0.54
N LYS A 292 -21.05 -9.10 0.08
CA LYS A 292 -21.36 -10.29 0.90
C LYS A 292 -20.15 -11.18 1.11
N GLY A 293 -19.35 -11.38 0.07
CA GLY A 293 -18.20 -12.29 0.10
C GLY A 293 -16.98 -11.68 0.75
N MET A 294 -16.55 -10.52 0.25
CA MET A 294 -15.34 -9.86 0.72
C MET A 294 -15.56 -8.94 1.91
N PHE A 295 -16.81 -8.67 2.29
CA PHE A 295 -17.15 -7.82 3.42
C PHE A 295 -16.60 -6.38 3.27
N HIS A 296 -16.69 -5.83 2.05
CA HIS A 296 -16.26 -4.47 1.74
C HIS A 296 -17.43 -3.53 1.42
N ASP A 297 -17.21 -2.23 1.59
CA ASP A 297 -18.17 -1.18 1.29
C ASP A 297 -17.62 -0.18 0.27
N ASP A 298 -18.36 -0.06 -0.84
CA ASP A 298 -18.05 0.81 -1.98
C ASP A 298 -18.77 2.16 -1.95
N SER A 299 -19.46 2.48 -0.85
CA SER A 299 -20.10 3.79 -0.72
C SER A 299 -19.04 4.89 -0.66
N ARG A 300 -19.32 6.04 -1.29
CA ARG A 300 -18.39 7.16 -1.25
C ARG A 300 -18.34 7.74 0.17
N SER A 301 -17.18 7.68 0.81
CA SER A 301 -16.94 8.40 2.06
C SER A 301 -16.83 9.89 1.79
N SER A 302 -17.50 10.70 2.62
CA SER A 302 -17.22 12.12 2.67
C SER A 302 -15.86 12.38 3.32
N LEU A 303 -15.18 13.46 2.92
CA LEU A 303 -13.90 13.84 3.53
C LEU A 303 -14.04 14.00 5.05
N GLY A 304 -15.13 14.61 5.53
CA GLY A 304 -15.37 14.77 6.97
C GLY A 304 -15.49 13.46 7.76
N ILE A 305 -15.92 12.35 7.14
CA ILE A 305 -15.87 11.02 7.79
C ILE A 305 -14.43 10.51 7.85
N LEU A 306 -13.69 10.63 6.74
CA LEU A 306 -12.29 10.19 6.67
C LEU A 306 -11.40 10.99 7.63
N GLU A 307 -11.62 12.29 7.75
CA GLU A 307 -10.98 13.17 8.74
C GLU A 307 -11.21 12.67 10.17
N LYS A 308 -12.46 12.37 10.53
CA LYS A 308 -12.81 11.84 11.86
C LYS A 308 -12.11 10.51 12.13
N VAL A 309 -12.11 9.60 11.16
CA VAL A 309 -11.44 8.30 11.30
C VAL A 309 -9.94 8.45 11.47
N ILE A 310 -9.27 9.24 10.62
CA ILE A 310 -7.82 9.45 10.70
C ILE A 310 -7.42 10.07 12.04
N ASN A 311 -8.22 11.01 12.55
CA ASN A 311 -7.98 11.64 13.86
C ASN A 311 -8.08 10.67 15.06
N CYS A 312 -8.63 9.47 14.88
CA CYS A 312 -8.61 8.44 15.91
C CYS A 312 -7.27 7.70 15.99
N PHE A 313 -6.44 7.76 14.95
CA PHE A 313 -5.12 7.13 14.94
C PHE A 313 -4.05 8.06 15.50
N PRO A 314 -3.00 7.52 16.15
CA PRO A 314 -1.79 8.28 16.38
C PRO A 314 -1.15 8.66 15.04
N MET A 315 -0.48 9.81 14.99
CA MET A 315 0.18 10.30 13.77
C MET A 315 1.24 9.31 13.25
N ASN A 316 1.92 8.58 14.13
CA ASN A 316 2.89 7.56 13.78
C ASN A 316 2.97 6.51 14.90
N PRO A 317 3.67 5.38 14.70
CA PRO A 317 3.73 4.31 15.71
C PRO A 317 4.48 4.64 17.01
N TRP A 318 5.16 5.78 17.09
CA TRP A 318 5.97 6.19 18.25
C TRP A 318 5.26 7.22 19.14
N ASN A 319 4.06 7.65 18.76
CA ASN A 319 3.24 8.63 19.47
C ASN A 319 2.07 7.98 20.22
#